data_AF-A0A2V6B233-F1
#
_entry.id   AF-A0A2V6B233-F1
#
_cell.length_a   1.000
_cell.length_b   1.000
_cell.length_c   1.000
_cell.angle_alpha   90.00
_cell.angle_beta   90.00
_cell.angle_gamma   90.00
#
_symmetry.space_group_name_H-M   'P 1'
#
loop_
_entity.id
_entity.type
_entity.pdbx_description
1 polymer ?
#
loop_
_entity_poly.entity_id
_entity_poly.type
_entity_poly.pdbx_seq_one_letter_code
_entity_poly.pdbx_strand_id
1 'polypeptide(L)'
;MNTKLLTILILSFASAAFSEDFKTVNGKEYKDATITRVEPDGIVIKTKSGITKVYFAELPKELQERFHYDPQKATAYSGEQAANYAEYQKHQAEAQRQREDAAAKNNAILVQQEAAQNRTQALQAHYNELQRQEDDLLLQIGEAKQPGPAYYGGKNNRTLLHHPNPQKSQLSLLQSHLSDVRHEKEQVRKQLEKAQR
;
A
#
# COMPACT_ATOMS: atom_id res chain seq x y z
N MET A 1 -31.61 2.62 -16.77
CA MET A 1 -31.63 1.22 -16.30
C MET A 1 -32.66 1.11 -15.19
N ASN A 2 -33.63 0.23 -15.37
CA ASN A 2 -34.89 0.20 -14.64
C ASN A 2 -34.67 -0.29 -13.21
N THR A 3 -34.86 0.61 -12.24
CA THR A 3 -34.92 0.30 -10.81
C THR A 3 -36.20 -0.48 -10.54
N LYS A 4 -36.10 -1.80 -10.42
CA LYS A 4 -37.20 -2.64 -9.96
C LYS A 4 -37.43 -2.31 -8.48
N LEU A 5 -38.50 -1.55 -8.19
CA LEU A 5 -39.02 -1.36 -6.84
C LEU A 5 -39.39 -2.76 -6.29
N LEU A 6 -38.67 -3.21 -5.28
CA LEU A 6 -39.07 -4.35 -4.47
C LEU A 6 -40.17 -3.85 -3.52
N THR A 7 -41.42 -4.03 -3.90
CA THR A 7 -42.58 -3.65 -3.07
C THR A 7 -42.67 -4.63 -1.89
N ILE A 8 -42.03 -4.29 -0.77
CA ILE A 8 -42.20 -5.02 0.49
C ILE A 8 -43.58 -4.63 1.04
N LEU A 9 -44.55 -5.52 0.89
CA LEU A 9 -45.87 -5.39 1.52
C LEU A 9 -45.70 -5.57 3.03
N ILE A 10 -45.41 -4.49 3.75
CA ILE A 10 -45.39 -4.46 5.21
C ILE A 10 -46.84 -4.51 5.69
N LEU A 11 -47.35 -5.71 5.91
CA LEU A 11 -48.61 -5.91 6.64
C LEU A 11 -48.38 -5.45 8.09
N SER A 12 -48.70 -4.18 8.34
CA SER A 12 -48.56 -3.55 9.65
C SER A 12 -49.63 -4.11 10.59
N PHE A 13 -49.32 -5.22 11.25
CA PHE A 13 -50.06 -5.61 12.45
C PHE A 13 -49.74 -4.58 13.55
N ALA A 14 -50.71 -3.73 13.85
CA ALA A 14 -50.66 -2.84 15.00
C ALA A 14 -50.46 -3.69 16.26
N SER A 15 -49.21 -3.78 16.72
CA SER A 15 -48.85 -4.49 17.93
C SER A 15 -49.24 -3.59 19.10
N ALA A 16 -50.30 -3.95 19.81
CA ALA A 16 -50.59 -3.34 21.10
C ALA A 16 -49.35 -3.57 22.01
N ALA A 17 -48.66 -2.49 22.37
CA ALA A 17 -47.45 -2.54 23.17
C ALA A 17 -47.81 -2.83 24.64
N PHE A 18 -48.03 -4.11 24.94
CA PHE A 18 -48.08 -4.61 26.31
C PHE A 18 -46.66 -4.96 26.74
N SER A 19 -46.21 -4.41 27.88
CA SER A 19 -45.00 -4.90 28.53
C SER A 19 -45.38 -6.15 29.31
N GLU A 20 -44.74 -7.27 29.01
CA GLU A 20 -45.06 -8.55 29.64
C GLU A 20 -43.88 -9.09 30.41
N ASP A 21 -44.20 -9.72 31.53
CA ASP A 21 -43.26 -10.50 32.31
C ASP A 21 -43.39 -11.96 31.89
N PHE A 22 -42.29 -12.57 31.44
CA PHE A 22 -42.28 -13.99 31.08
C PHE A 22 -40.93 -14.63 31.39
N LYS A 23 -40.97 -15.96 31.54
CA LYS A 23 -39.78 -16.79 31.73
C LYS A 23 -39.59 -17.70 30.53
N THR A 24 -38.35 -17.84 30.05
CA THR A 24 -38.03 -18.87 29.07
C THR A 24 -38.13 -20.26 29.69
N VAL A 25 -38.23 -21.30 28.86
CA VAL A 25 -38.22 -22.70 29.29
C VAL A 25 -36.97 -23.08 30.09
N ASN A 26 -35.87 -22.35 29.90
CA ASN A 26 -34.61 -22.52 30.63
C ASN A 26 -34.52 -21.67 31.92
N GLY A 27 -35.61 -20.99 32.31
CA GLY A 27 -35.69 -20.21 33.53
C GLY A 27 -35.17 -18.78 33.44
N LYS A 28 -34.77 -18.28 32.25
CA LYS A 28 -34.37 -16.88 32.07
C LYS A 28 -35.60 -15.99 32.12
N GLU A 29 -35.60 -15.02 33.03
CA GLU A 29 -36.73 -14.11 33.24
C GLU A 29 -36.53 -12.79 32.49
N TYR A 30 -37.59 -12.37 31.79
CA TYR A 30 -37.69 -11.05 31.17
C TYR A 30 -38.83 -10.29 31.84
N LYS A 31 -38.50 -9.11 32.38
CA LYS A 31 -39.45 -8.22 33.06
C LYS A 31 -39.66 -6.94 32.25
N ASP A 32 -40.86 -6.39 32.31
CA ASP A 32 -41.28 -5.19 31.58
C ASP A 32 -40.93 -5.30 30.07
N ALA A 33 -40.99 -6.51 29.50
CA ALA A 33 -40.49 -6.75 28.15
C ALA A 33 -41.53 -6.29 27.13
N THR A 34 -41.16 -5.28 26.33
CA THR A 34 -42.01 -4.81 25.23
C THR A 34 -41.63 -5.54 23.95
N ILE A 35 -42.58 -6.22 23.33
CA ILE A 35 -42.35 -6.88 22.03
C ILE A 35 -42.32 -5.79 20.94
N THR A 36 -41.18 -5.68 20.27
CA THR A 36 -40.92 -4.67 19.22
C THR A 36 -41.08 -5.23 17.81
N ARG A 37 -40.86 -6.54 17.64
CA ARG A 37 -41.03 -7.24 16.36
C ARG A 37 -41.28 -8.73 16.62
N VAL A 38 -42.09 -9.35 15.77
CA VAL A 38 -42.26 -10.81 15.72
C VAL A 38 -41.63 -11.29 14.41
N GLU A 39 -40.72 -12.25 14.51
CA GLU A 39 -40.03 -12.90 13.41
C GLU A 39 -40.45 -14.38 13.34
N PRO A 40 -40.30 -15.08 12.21
CA PRO A 40 -40.75 -16.48 12.09
C PRO A 40 -40.13 -17.45 13.12
N ASP A 41 -38.94 -17.15 13.62
CA ASP A 41 -38.20 -17.97 14.58
C ASP A 41 -38.16 -17.39 16.01
N GLY A 42 -38.75 -16.22 16.26
CA GLY A 42 -38.79 -15.65 17.61
C GLY A 42 -39.39 -14.25 17.72
N ILE A 43 -39.30 -13.68 18.92
CA ILE A 43 -39.75 -12.32 19.23
C ILE A 43 -38.56 -11.43 19.57
N VAL A 44 -38.58 -10.20 19.06
CA VAL A 44 -37.60 -9.17 19.43
C VAL A 44 -38.22 -8.31 20.52
N ILE A 45 -37.66 -8.39 21.71
CA ILE A 45 -38.13 -7.65 22.88
C ILE A 45 -37.18 -6.50 23.20
N LYS A 46 -37.74 -5.42 23.73
CA LYS A 46 -37.04 -4.31 24.35
C LYS A 46 -37.28 -4.36 25.85
N THR A 47 -36.21 -4.38 26.61
CA THR A 47 -36.20 -4.37 28.07
C THR A 47 -35.35 -3.19 28.56
N LYS A 48 -35.29 -2.97 29.88
CA LYS A 48 -34.37 -1.97 30.49
C LYS A 48 -32.91 -2.23 30.14
N SER A 49 -32.53 -3.50 29.91
CA SER A 49 -31.17 -3.91 29.53
C SER A 49 -30.87 -3.78 28.04
N GLY A 50 -31.86 -3.50 27.18
CA GLY A 50 -31.67 -3.35 25.75
C GLY A 50 -32.63 -4.18 24.90
N ILE A 51 -32.32 -4.28 23.61
CA ILE A 51 -33.09 -5.04 22.61
C ILE A 51 -32.45 -6.42 22.46
N THR A 52 -33.26 -7.47 22.56
CA THR A 52 -32.79 -8.85 22.43
C THR A 52 -33.82 -9.69 21.71
N LYS A 53 -33.37 -10.61 20.86
CA LYS A 53 -34.22 -11.62 20.24
C LYS A 53 -34.33 -12.83 21.17
N VAL A 54 -35.54 -13.32 21.38
CA VAL A 54 -35.85 -14.56 22.10
C VAL A 54 -36.49 -15.53 21.12
N TYR A 55 -35.86 -16.68 20.90
CA TYR A 55 -36.36 -17.67 19.96
C TYR A 55 -37.65 -18.33 20.46
N PHE A 56 -38.56 -18.68 19.55
CA PHE A 56 -39.82 -19.33 19.92
C PHE A 56 -39.63 -20.65 20.67
N ALA A 57 -38.58 -21.40 20.33
CA ALA A 57 -38.22 -22.64 21.02
C ALA A 57 -37.85 -22.43 22.51
N GLU A 58 -37.48 -21.20 22.90
CA GLU A 58 -37.18 -20.84 24.27
C GLU A 58 -38.40 -20.30 25.03
N LEU A 59 -39.51 -20.00 24.34
CA LEU A 59 -40.71 -19.44 24.98
C LEU A 59 -41.61 -20.54 25.59
N PRO A 60 -42.37 -20.22 26.65
CA PRO A 60 -43.47 -21.06 27.13
C PRO A 60 -44.48 -21.38 26.03
N LYS A 61 -45.18 -22.52 26.15
CA LYS A 61 -46.16 -22.97 25.16
C LYS A 61 -47.27 -21.95 24.95
N GLU A 62 -47.72 -21.28 26.01
CA GLU A 62 -48.76 -20.26 25.94
C GLU A 62 -48.35 -19.10 25.02
N LEU A 63 -47.07 -18.71 25.05
CA LEU A 63 -46.55 -17.66 24.17
C LEU A 63 -46.28 -18.17 22.75
N GLN A 64 -45.79 -19.41 22.60
CA GLN A 64 -45.65 -20.02 21.26
C GLN A 64 -47.00 -20.07 20.52
N GLU A 65 -48.07 -20.48 21.21
CA GLU A 65 -49.42 -20.55 20.66
C GLU A 65 -50.00 -19.17 20.33
N ARG A 66 -49.81 -18.18 21.21
CA ARG A 66 -50.28 -16.81 21.01
C ARG A 66 -49.68 -16.14 19.77
N PHE A 67 -48.42 -16.46 19.45
CA PHE A 67 -47.75 -15.92 18.27
C PHE A 67 -47.75 -16.87 17.06
N HIS A 68 -48.54 -17.95 17.13
CA HIS A 68 -48.71 -18.91 16.03
C HIS A 68 -47.38 -19.49 15.52
N TYR A 69 -46.53 -19.93 16.46
CA TYR A 69 -45.24 -20.51 16.15
C TYR A 69 -45.35 -21.71 15.19
N ASP A 70 -44.59 -21.64 14.10
CA ASP A 70 -44.45 -22.71 13.10
C ASP A 70 -42.97 -23.15 13.04
N PRO A 71 -42.64 -24.35 13.57
CA PRO A 71 -41.27 -24.85 13.59
C PRO A 71 -40.60 -24.96 12.22
N GLN A 72 -41.38 -25.22 11.16
CA GLN A 72 -40.84 -25.34 9.80
C GLN A 72 -40.47 -23.97 9.25
N LYS A 73 -41.34 -22.97 9.42
CA LYS A 73 -41.05 -21.58 9.01
C LYS A 73 -39.89 -20.98 9.79
N ALA A 74 -39.80 -21.28 11.09
CA ALA A 74 -38.68 -20.86 11.92
C ALA A 74 -37.35 -21.42 11.41
N THR A 75 -37.30 -22.73 11.15
CA THR A 75 -36.09 -23.40 10.64
C THR A 75 -35.67 -22.83 9.29
N ALA A 76 -36.63 -22.65 8.36
CA ALA A 76 -36.35 -22.06 7.06
C ALA A 76 -35.80 -20.62 7.17
N TYR A 77 -36.43 -19.80 8.01
CA TYR A 77 -36.00 -18.41 8.23
C TYR A 77 -34.61 -18.33 8.87
N SER A 78 -34.34 -19.08 9.95
CA SER A 78 -33.01 -19.08 10.58
C SER A 78 -31.92 -19.61 9.63
N GLY A 79 -32.24 -20.62 8.80
CA GLY A 79 -31.34 -21.12 7.77
C GLY A 79 -31.01 -20.06 6.71
N GLU A 80 -32.01 -19.32 6.24
CA GLU A 80 -31.83 -18.21 5.31
C GLU A 80 -31.00 -17.07 5.93
N GLN A 81 -31.29 -16.67 7.18
CA GLN A 81 -30.51 -15.65 7.89
C GLN A 81 -29.05 -16.06 8.06
N ALA A 82 -28.80 -17.33 8.41
CA ALA A 82 -27.45 -17.86 8.55
C ALA A 82 -26.70 -17.87 7.21
N ALA A 83 -27.36 -18.26 6.11
CA ALA A 83 -26.78 -18.23 4.77
C ALA A 83 -26.46 -16.79 4.33
N ASN A 84 -27.39 -15.85 4.51
CA ASN A 84 -27.18 -14.44 4.19
C ASN A 84 -26.02 -13.82 4.98
N TYR A 85 -25.92 -14.15 6.28
CA TYR A 85 -24.80 -13.72 7.11
C TYR A 85 -23.48 -14.31 6.63
N ALA A 86 -23.43 -15.61 6.31
CA ALA A 86 -22.23 -16.26 5.80
C ALA A 86 -21.76 -15.65 4.48
N GLU A 87 -22.66 -15.36 3.55
CA GLU A 87 -22.33 -14.69 2.29
C GLU A 87 -21.84 -13.26 2.51
N TYR A 88 -22.45 -12.51 3.43
CA TYR A 88 -21.95 -11.19 3.82
C TYR A 88 -20.53 -11.24 4.39
N GLN A 89 -20.23 -12.22 5.26
CA GLN A 89 -18.88 -12.39 5.81
C GLN A 89 -17.86 -12.77 4.73
N LYS A 90 -18.24 -13.65 3.78
CA LYS A 90 -17.37 -13.98 2.63
C LYS A 90 -17.07 -12.75 1.79
N HIS A 91 -18.10 -11.98 1.43
CA HIS A 91 -17.92 -10.74 0.66
C HIS A 91 -17.02 -9.73 1.38
N GLN A 92 -17.17 -9.58 2.69
CA GLN A 92 -16.29 -8.71 3.49
C GLN A 92 -14.85 -9.22 3.51
N ALA A 93 -14.64 -10.53 3.68
CA ALA A 93 -13.31 -11.13 3.65
C ALA A 93 -12.64 -11.00 2.27
N GLU A 94 -13.39 -11.20 1.19
CA GLU A 94 -12.91 -11.00 -0.18
C GLU A 94 -12.58 -9.54 -0.46
N ALA A 95 -13.43 -8.60 -0.06
CA ALA A 95 -13.17 -7.17 -0.20
C ALA A 95 -11.92 -6.75 0.59
N GLN A 96 -11.73 -7.31 1.79
CA GLN A 96 -10.53 -7.05 2.60
C GLN A 96 -9.27 -7.60 1.92
N ARG A 97 -9.29 -8.84 1.41
CA ARG A 97 -8.17 -9.42 0.65
C ARG A 97 -7.83 -8.58 -0.58
N GLN A 98 -8.84 -8.16 -1.34
CA GLN A 98 -8.63 -7.30 -2.51
C GLN A 98 -7.99 -5.96 -2.14
N ARG A 99 -8.38 -5.36 -1.01
CA ARG A 99 -7.76 -4.13 -0.49
C ARG A 99 -6.32 -4.36 -0.07
N GLU A 100 -6.02 -5.46 0.61
CA GLU A 100 -4.66 -5.82 1.01
C GLU A 100 -3.77 -6.08 -0.20
N ASP A 101 -4.26 -6.82 -1.20
CA ASP A 101 -3.55 -7.06 -2.46
C ASP A 101 -3.31 -5.75 -3.23
N ALA A 102 -4.30 -4.86 -3.28
CA ALA A 102 -4.16 -3.56 -3.91
C ALA A 102 -3.16 -2.67 -3.15
N ALA A 103 -3.20 -2.68 -1.81
CA ALA A 103 -2.25 -1.96 -0.97
C ALA A 103 -0.82 -2.51 -1.14
N ALA A 104 -0.66 -3.82 -1.20
CA ALA A 104 0.63 -4.48 -1.43
C ALA A 104 1.19 -4.11 -2.82
N LYS A 105 0.37 -4.13 -3.87
CA LYS A 105 0.76 -3.69 -5.22
C LYS A 105 1.14 -2.23 -5.25
N ASN A 106 0.34 -1.35 -4.63
CA ASN A 106 0.65 0.08 -4.56
C ASN A 106 1.95 0.34 -3.80
N ASN A 107 2.16 -0.35 -2.68
CA ASN A 107 3.41 -0.24 -1.92
C ASN A 107 4.61 -0.72 -2.74
N ALA A 108 4.48 -1.85 -3.46
CA ALA A 108 5.54 -2.34 -4.35
C ALA A 108 5.87 -1.34 -5.47
N ILE A 109 4.86 -0.67 -6.04
CA ILE A 109 5.06 0.39 -7.05
C ILE A 109 5.81 1.58 -6.45
N LEU A 110 5.43 2.02 -5.24
CA LEU A 110 6.11 3.13 -4.56
C LEU A 110 7.58 2.80 -4.27
N VAL A 111 7.87 1.61 -3.73
CA VAL A 111 9.24 1.15 -3.47
C VAL A 111 10.03 1.06 -4.78
N GLN A 112 9.43 0.57 -5.86
CA GLN A 112 10.09 0.49 -7.16
C GLN A 112 10.38 1.89 -7.74
N GLN A 113 9.47 2.84 -7.59
CA GLN A 113 9.67 4.23 -8.00
C GLN A 113 10.79 4.89 -7.21
N GLU A 114 10.80 4.72 -5.87
CA GLU A 114 11.86 5.24 -5.01
C GLU A 114 13.22 4.64 -5.38
N ALA A 115 13.29 3.32 -5.59
CA ALA A 115 14.51 2.65 -6.05
C ALA A 115 14.99 3.17 -7.41
N ALA A 116 14.07 3.44 -8.35
CA ALA A 116 14.41 4.02 -9.64
C ALA A 116 14.93 5.47 -9.50
N GLN A 117 14.34 6.27 -8.63
CA GLN A 117 14.81 7.63 -8.33
C GLN A 117 16.21 7.60 -7.69
N ASN A 118 16.40 6.76 -6.66
CA ASN A 118 17.69 6.59 -5.99
C ASN A 118 18.78 6.12 -6.96
N ARG A 119 18.43 5.19 -7.87
CA ARG A 119 19.34 4.75 -8.94
C ARG A 119 19.73 5.89 -9.88
N THR A 120 18.78 6.69 -10.32
CA THR A 120 19.05 7.84 -11.19
C THR A 120 19.92 8.89 -10.48
N GLN A 121 19.65 9.17 -9.20
CA GLN A 121 20.47 10.07 -8.39
C GLN A 121 21.91 9.55 -8.24
N ALA A 122 22.08 8.25 -7.97
CA ALA A 122 23.39 7.63 -7.86
C ALA A 122 24.17 7.71 -9.19
N LEU A 123 23.51 7.44 -10.32
CA LEU A 123 24.11 7.60 -11.65
C LEU A 123 24.50 9.05 -11.94
N GLN A 124 23.67 10.01 -11.55
CA GLN A 124 23.98 11.43 -11.72
C GLN A 124 25.18 11.87 -10.87
N ALA A 125 25.25 11.41 -9.62
CA ALA A 125 26.37 11.66 -8.73
C ALA A 125 27.67 11.07 -9.29
N HIS A 126 27.62 9.83 -9.78
CA HIS A 126 28.76 9.16 -10.39
C HIS A 126 29.23 9.86 -11.68
N TYR A 127 28.28 10.29 -12.53
CA TYR A 127 28.60 11.09 -13.72
C TYR A 127 29.33 12.40 -13.37
N ASN A 128 28.84 13.11 -12.35
CA ASN A 128 29.45 14.36 -11.91
C ASN A 128 30.85 14.15 -11.34
N GLU A 129 31.08 13.03 -10.66
CA GLU A 129 32.40 12.67 -10.15
C GLU A 129 33.39 12.37 -11.27
N LEU A 130 33.00 11.55 -12.26
CA LEU A 130 33.81 11.28 -13.44
C LEU A 130 34.09 12.55 -14.26
N GLN A 131 33.13 13.48 -14.32
CA GLN A 131 33.34 14.78 -14.95
C GLN A 131 34.46 15.58 -14.26
N ARG A 132 34.46 15.63 -12.91
CA ARG A 132 35.54 16.30 -12.15
C ARG A 132 36.89 15.63 -12.37
N GLN A 133 36.93 14.30 -12.33
CA GLN A 133 38.16 13.54 -12.60
C GLN A 133 38.70 13.81 -14.01
N GLU A 134 37.82 13.89 -15.01
CA GLU A 134 38.23 14.29 -16.35
C GLU A 134 38.85 15.69 -16.37
N ASP A 135 38.20 16.67 -15.74
CA ASP A 135 38.65 18.06 -15.71
C ASP A 135 40.02 18.18 -14.99
N ASP A 136 40.20 17.48 -13.88
CA ASP A 136 41.47 17.42 -13.14
C ASP A 136 42.59 16.74 -13.96
N LEU A 137 42.28 15.64 -14.66
CA LEU A 137 43.24 14.97 -15.54
C LEU A 137 43.64 15.87 -16.71
N LEU A 138 42.70 16.62 -17.28
CA LEU A 138 43.00 17.59 -18.34
C LEU A 138 43.93 18.69 -17.84
N LEU A 139 43.74 19.17 -16.61
CA LEU A 139 44.63 20.15 -15.98
C LEU A 139 46.04 19.57 -15.81
N GLN A 140 46.17 18.38 -15.21
CA GLN A 140 47.46 17.71 -15.00
C GLN A 140 48.21 17.42 -16.31
N ILE A 141 47.48 16.99 -17.35
CA ILE A 141 48.06 16.81 -18.69
C ILE A 141 48.52 18.15 -19.26
N GLY A 142 47.76 19.23 -19.04
CA GLY A 142 48.12 20.58 -19.43
C GLY A 142 49.42 21.05 -18.77
N GLU A 143 49.57 20.83 -17.47
CA GLU A 143 50.77 21.14 -16.69
C GLU A 143 51.97 20.30 -17.14
N ALA A 144 51.80 19.00 -17.30
CA ALA A 144 52.86 18.08 -17.71
C ALA A 144 53.37 18.35 -19.14
N LYS A 145 52.56 19.01 -19.99
CA LYS A 145 52.96 19.49 -21.31
C LYS A 145 53.74 20.80 -21.28
N GLN A 146 53.65 21.59 -20.22
CA GLN A 146 54.40 22.84 -20.10
C GLN A 146 55.91 22.56 -20.03
N PRO A 147 56.75 23.46 -20.60
CA PRO A 147 58.19 23.38 -20.40
C PRO A 147 58.53 23.55 -18.91
N GLY A 148 59.63 22.92 -18.45
CA GLY A 148 60.10 23.12 -17.08
C GLY A 148 60.69 24.53 -16.87
N PRO A 149 61.21 24.79 -15.65
CA PRO A 149 61.74 26.10 -15.29
C PRO A 149 62.76 26.61 -16.32
N ALA A 150 62.62 27.89 -16.69
CA ALA A 150 63.51 28.53 -17.63
C ALA A 150 64.85 28.87 -16.96
N TYR A 151 65.95 28.74 -17.71
CA TYR A 151 67.29 29.14 -17.30
C TYR A 151 68.04 29.71 -18.50
N TYR A 152 69.02 30.57 -18.24
CA TYR A 152 69.92 31.06 -19.30
C TYR A 152 71.13 30.13 -19.42
N GLY A 153 71.52 29.83 -20.66
CA GLY A 153 72.65 28.93 -20.96
C GLY A 153 73.20 29.12 -22.39
N GLY A 154 74.06 28.19 -22.82
CA GLY A 154 74.72 28.22 -24.14
C GLY A 154 76.06 28.98 -24.15
N LYS A 155 76.71 29.07 -25.33
CA LYS A 155 78.10 29.57 -25.50
C LYS A 155 78.38 30.96 -24.91
N ASN A 156 77.36 31.79 -24.72
CA ASN A 156 77.47 33.16 -24.20
C ASN A 156 76.47 33.46 -23.06
N ASN A 157 75.83 32.43 -22.49
CA ASN A 157 74.80 32.55 -21.45
C ASN A 157 73.62 33.49 -21.81
N ARG A 158 73.29 33.67 -23.10
CA ARG A 158 72.19 34.52 -23.57
C ARG A 158 71.00 33.74 -24.13
N THR A 159 71.08 32.41 -24.24
CA THR A 159 69.98 31.59 -24.76
C THR A 159 69.06 31.19 -23.61
N LEU A 160 67.76 31.48 -23.76
CA LEU A 160 66.73 30.98 -22.87
C LEU A 160 66.48 29.50 -23.16
N LEU A 161 66.72 28.64 -22.18
CA LEU A 161 66.52 27.19 -22.24
C LEU A 161 65.55 26.78 -21.12
N HIS A 162 65.03 25.56 -21.21
CA HIS A 162 64.10 25.02 -20.22
C HIS A 162 64.62 23.69 -19.68
N HIS A 163 64.52 23.50 -18.37
CA HIS A 163 64.72 22.18 -17.79
C HIS A 163 63.59 21.23 -18.25
N PRO A 164 63.85 19.91 -18.33
CA PRO A 164 62.78 18.95 -18.57
C PRO A 164 61.73 19.05 -17.47
N ASN A 165 60.45 19.11 -17.84
CA ASN A 165 59.36 19.03 -16.87
C ASN A 165 59.33 17.61 -16.28
N PRO A 166 59.49 17.43 -14.95
CA PRO A 166 59.50 16.10 -14.32
C PRO A 166 58.18 15.34 -14.54
N GLN A 167 57.06 16.04 -14.65
CA GLN A 167 55.74 15.45 -14.88
C GLN A 167 55.57 14.92 -16.31
N LYS A 168 56.44 15.31 -17.26
CA LYS A 168 56.37 14.87 -18.67
C LYS A 168 56.44 13.35 -18.81
N SER A 169 57.14 12.67 -17.90
CA SER A 169 57.25 11.21 -17.86
C SER A 169 55.91 10.51 -17.60
N GLN A 170 54.96 11.20 -16.94
CA GLN A 170 53.65 10.66 -16.55
C GLN A 170 52.58 10.86 -17.63
N LEU A 171 52.88 11.59 -18.72
CA LEU A 171 51.89 11.96 -19.73
C LEU A 171 51.16 10.77 -20.35
N SER A 172 51.86 9.67 -20.65
CA SER A 172 51.22 8.47 -21.23
C SER A 172 50.23 7.83 -20.28
N LEU A 173 50.58 7.74 -18.98
CA LEU A 173 49.72 7.22 -17.94
C LEU A 173 48.48 8.10 -17.74
N LEU A 174 48.67 9.41 -17.65
CA LEU A 174 47.57 10.37 -17.51
C LEU A 174 46.61 10.33 -18.71
N GLN A 175 47.14 10.19 -19.93
CA GLN A 175 46.33 10.04 -21.15
C GLN A 175 45.53 8.74 -21.17
N SER A 176 46.12 7.63 -20.72
CA SER A 176 45.41 6.36 -20.57
C SER A 176 44.26 6.50 -19.58
N HIS A 177 44.53 7.06 -18.40
CA HIS A 177 43.51 7.25 -17.37
C HIS A 177 42.38 8.17 -17.84
N LEU A 178 42.70 9.25 -18.57
CA LEU A 178 41.71 10.13 -19.19
C LEU A 178 40.79 9.37 -20.16
N SER A 179 41.35 8.45 -20.95
CA SER A 179 40.56 7.61 -21.86
C SER A 179 39.61 6.70 -21.08
N ASP A 180 40.08 6.09 -19.99
CA ASP A 180 39.29 5.19 -19.15
C ASP A 180 38.13 5.94 -18.47
N VAL A 181 38.42 7.10 -17.86
CA VAL A 181 37.41 7.97 -17.23
C VAL A 181 36.35 8.41 -18.24
N ARG A 182 36.76 8.82 -19.45
CA ARG A 182 35.82 9.20 -20.51
C ARG A 182 34.94 8.03 -20.94
N HIS A 183 35.54 6.85 -21.10
CA HIS A 183 34.80 5.65 -21.45
C HIS A 183 33.75 5.33 -20.38
N GLU A 184 34.12 5.31 -19.11
CA GLU A 184 33.20 5.06 -18.01
C GLU A 184 32.09 6.13 -17.95
N LYS A 185 32.45 7.40 -18.11
CA LYS A 185 31.49 8.51 -18.11
C LYS A 185 30.45 8.37 -19.21
N GLU A 186 30.86 7.94 -20.41
CA GLU A 186 29.93 7.63 -21.49
C GLU A 186 28.99 6.46 -21.17
N GLN A 187 29.49 5.41 -20.52
CA GLN A 187 28.64 4.29 -20.09
C GLN A 187 27.60 4.75 -19.07
N VAL A 188 28.01 5.54 -18.08
CA VAL A 188 27.13 6.08 -17.04
C VAL A 188 26.09 7.01 -17.65
N ARG A 189 26.48 7.85 -18.61
CA ARG A 189 25.55 8.69 -19.37
C ARG A 189 24.49 7.86 -20.10
N LYS A 190 24.89 6.79 -20.80
CA LYS A 190 23.94 5.88 -21.47
C LYS A 190 22.97 5.23 -20.48
N GLN A 191 23.45 4.86 -19.29
CA GLN A 191 22.60 4.30 -18.23
C GLN A 191 21.61 5.35 -17.71
N LEU A 192 22.05 6.61 -17.55
CA LEU A 192 21.21 7.72 -17.12
C LEU A 192 20.12 8.05 -18.15
N GLU A 193 20.48 8.12 -19.44
CA GLU A 193 19.52 8.28 -20.54
C GLU A 193 18.51 7.15 -20.60
N LYS A 194 18.93 5.90 -20.33
CA LYS A 194 18.03 4.75 -20.26
C LYS A 194 17.10 4.79 -19.05
N ALA A 195 17.56 5.32 -17.91
CA ALA A 195 16.76 5.43 -16.70
C ALA A 195 15.71 6.56 -16.75
N GLN A 196 15.85 7.50 -17.67
CA GLN A 196 14.96 8.66 -17.85
C GLN A 196 13.92 8.50 -18.98
N ARG A 197 14.02 7.42 -19.77
CA ARG A 197 13.05 7.07 -20.83
C ARG A 197 11.92 6.21 -20.28
#